data_AF-A0A957LS08-F1
#
_entry.id   AF-A0A957LS08-F1
#
_cell.length_a   1.000
_cell.length_b   1.000
_cell.length_c   1.000
_cell.angle_alpha   90.00
_cell.angle_beta   90.00
_cell.angle_gamma   90.00
#
_symmetry.space_group_name_H-M   'P 1'
#
loop_
_entity.id
_entity.type
_entity.pdbx_description
1 polymer ?
#
loop_
_entity_poly.entity_id
_entity_poly.type
_entity_poly.pdbx_seq_one_letter_code
_entity_poly.pdbx_strand_id
1 'polypeptide(L)'
;RWERASGWEVGSERPYRFADDWQGMCLASAALWQGVGLVDLGDRIAVEPAWPQAWSWWALLGAALTEMRFLSLVWDGRTLHTTRPVTSSLPVQVHKRIQLLHIGEFDFNPVFEMISESGDSSETVRFQPEFQQSS
;
A
#
# COMPACT_ATOMS: atom_id res chain seq x y z
N ARG A 1 4.89 -13.86 -15.64
CA ARG A 1 6.35 -14.02 -15.93
C ARG A 1 7.20 -13.75 -14.67
N TRP A 2 6.69 -14.05 -13.46
CA TRP A 2 7.39 -13.81 -12.19
C TRP A 2 8.02 -15.08 -11.63
N GLU A 3 7.30 -16.22 -11.68
CA GLU A 3 7.74 -17.54 -11.16
C GLU A 3 9.14 -17.99 -11.62
N ARG A 4 9.52 -17.70 -12.88
CA ARG A 4 10.87 -18.02 -13.40
C ARG A 4 11.95 -17.04 -12.98
N ALA A 5 11.61 -15.80 -12.66
CA ALA A 5 12.58 -14.76 -12.28
C ALA A 5 12.90 -14.78 -10.79
N SER A 6 12.01 -15.38 -9.99
CA SER A 6 12.06 -15.32 -8.56
C SER A 6 12.76 -16.50 -7.88
N GLY A 7 12.92 -17.64 -8.53
CA GLY A 7 13.62 -18.78 -7.93
C GLY A 7 12.94 -19.28 -6.64
N TRP A 8 11.60 -19.34 -6.65
CA TRP A 8 10.84 -19.85 -5.52
C TRP A 8 11.13 -21.34 -5.32
N GLU A 9 11.40 -21.71 -4.09
CA GLU A 9 11.54 -23.09 -3.67
C GLU A 9 10.46 -23.43 -2.64
N VAL A 10 9.87 -24.60 -2.79
CA VAL A 10 9.00 -25.21 -1.77
C VAL A 10 9.92 -25.93 -0.79
N GLY A 11 10.04 -25.40 0.44
CA GLY A 11 10.82 -26.03 1.50
C GLY A 11 10.00 -27.07 2.24
N SER A 12 10.65 -28.14 2.73
CA SER A 12 9.99 -29.17 3.56
C SER A 12 9.53 -28.65 4.93
N GLU A 13 10.09 -27.54 5.41
CA GLU A 13 9.80 -26.96 6.74
C GLU A 13 9.20 -25.54 6.69
N ARG A 14 9.27 -24.84 5.55
CA ARG A 14 8.58 -23.56 5.32
C ARG A 14 7.96 -23.59 3.93
N PRO A 15 6.66 -23.28 3.80
CA PRO A 15 5.90 -23.64 2.61
C PRO A 15 6.43 -22.94 1.35
N TYR A 16 7.08 -21.78 1.48
CA TYR A 16 7.66 -21.06 0.36
C TYR A 16 8.82 -20.14 0.78
N ARG A 17 9.91 -20.13 0.01
CA ARG A 17 11.02 -19.17 0.17
C ARG A 17 11.67 -18.81 -1.17
N PHE A 18 12.42 -17.72 -1.20
CA PHE A 18 13.35 -17.43 -2.29
C PHE A 18 14.66 -18.19 -2.08
N ALA A 19 15.29 -18.65 -3.16
CA ALA A 19 16.63 -19.26 -3.08
C ALA A 19 17.72 -18.23 -2.66
N ASP A 20 17.52 -16.96 -3.03
CA ASP A 20 18.29 -15.80 -2.58
C ASP A 20 17.32 -14.80 -1.96
N ASP A 21 17.42 -14.60 -0.64
CA ASP A 21 16.55 -13.70 0.11
C ASP A 21 16.66 -12.24 -0.35
N TRP A 22 17.86 -11.79 -0.74
CA TRP A 22 18.08 -10.42 -1.22
C TRP A 22 17.44 -10.20 -2.58
N GLN A 23 17.65 -11.14 -3.50
CA GLN A 23 16.97 -11.12 -4.80
C GLN A 23 15.44 -11.18 -4.62
N GLY A 24 14.97 -12.00 -3.69
CA GLY A 24 13.56 -12.08 -3.31
C GLY A 24 12.98 -10.76 -2.81
N MET A 25 13.70 -10.09 -1.91
CA MET A 25 13.34 -8.76 -1.41
C MET A 25 13.29 -7.72 -2.54
N CYS A 26 14.29 -7.70 -3.43
CA CYS A 26 14.30 -6.80 -4.58
C CYS A 26 13.10 -7.01 -5.50
N LEU A 27 12.74 -8.27 -5.77
CA LEU A 27 11.59 -8.62 -6.61
C LEU A 27 10.25 -8.27 -5.94
N ALA A 28 10.10 -8.56 -4.65
CA ALA A 28 8.91 -8.19 -3.90
C ALA A 28 8.72 -6.67 -3.86
N SER A 29 9.80 -5.93 -3.61
CA SER A 29 9.81 -4.47 -3.68
C SER A 29 9.40 -3.97 -5.06
N ALA A 30 10.01 -4.49 -6.14
CA ALA A 30 9.67 -4.11 -7.51
C ALA A 30 8.19 -4.39 -7.84
N ALA A 31 7.65 -5.53 -7.40
CA ALA A 31 6.24 -5.87 -7.60
C ALA A 31 5.29 -4.93 -6.84
N LEU A 32 5.63 -4.55 -5.60
CA LEU A 32 4.89 -3.56 -4.82
C LEU A 32 4.86 -2.19 -5.52
N TRP A 33 6.02 -1.70 -5.96
CA TRP A 33 6.12 -0.43 -6.66
C TRP A 33 5.35 -0.45 -7.99
N GLN A 34 5.48 -1.53 -8.75
CA GLN A 34 4.75 -1.70 -10.00
C GLN A 34 3.23 -1.73 -9.77
N GLY A 35 2.78 -2.46 -8.75
CA GLY A 35 1.35 -2.59 -8.48
C GLY A 35 0.71 -1.30 -7.98
N VAL A 36 1.39 -0.55 -7.11
CA VAL A 36 0.94 0.79 -6.68
C VAL A 36 1.04 1.81 -7.83
N GLY A 37 2.01 1.63 -8.74
CA GLY A 37 2.23 2.54 -9.86
C GLY A 37 2.66 3.93 -9.43
N LEU A 38 3.43 4.02 -8.34
CA LEU A 38 3.94 5.28 -7.81
C LEU A 38 5.13 5.76 -8.65
N VAL A 39 5.08 7.03 -9.07
CA VAL A 39 6.19 7.71 -9.74
C VAL A 39 6.35 9.11 -9.10
N ASP A 40 7.54 9.41 -8.56
CA ASP A 40 7.92 10.77 -8.17
C ASP A 40 8.55 11.48 -9.37
N LEU A 41 7.89 12.54 -9.87
CA LEU A 41 8.36 13.36 -10.99
C LEU A 41 9.10 14.63 -10.50
N GLY A 42 9.29 14.77 -9.19
CA GLY A 42 9.95 15.91 -8.55
C GLY A 42 8.96 17.00 -8.15
N ASP A 43 8.28 17.61 -9.13
CA ASP A 43 7.26 18.64 -8.92
C ASP A 43 5.91 18.07 -8.47
N ARG A 44 5.63 16.83 -8.89
CA ARG A 44 4.40 16.12 -8.56
C ARG A 44 4.65 14.63 -8.37
N ILE A 45 3.69 14.00 -7.72
CA ILE A 45 3.67 12.56 -7.50
C ILE A 45 2.51 11.98 -8.31
N ALA A 46 2.77 11.00 -9.16
CA ALA A 46 1.76 10.27 -9.90
C ALA A 46 1.52 8.89 -9.28
N VAL A 47 0.26 8.48 -9.21
CA VAL A 47 -0.16 7.15 -8.71
C VAL A 47 -1.15 6.56 -9.71
N GLU A 48 -0.72 5.54 -10.44
CA GLU A 48 -1.56 4.80 -11.40
C GLU A 48 -1.49 3.31 -11.11
N PRO A 49 -2.34 2.79 -10.19
CA PRO A 49 -2.24 1.42 -9.72
C PRO A 49 -2.48 0.42 -10.86
N ALA A 50 -1.60 -0.57 -10.95
CA ALA A 50 -1.65 -1.66 -11.92
C ALA A 50 -1.97 -3.01 -11.27
N TRP A 51 -2.44 -3.00 -10.01
CA TRP A 51 -2.89 -4.21 -9.34
C TRP A 51 -4.00 -4.91 -10.13
N PRO A 52 -4.06 -6.26 -10.09
CA PRO A 52 -5.20 -6.98 -10.66
C PRO A 52 -6.52 -6.46 -10.09
N GLN A 53 -7.55 -6.37 -10.93
CA GLN A 53 -8.88 -5.85 -10.56
C GLN A 53 -9.53 -6.62 -9.39
N ALA A 54 -9.02 -7.81 -9.06
CA ALA A 54 -9.47 -8.63 -7.94
C ALA A 54 -9.11 -8.05 -6.55
N TRP A 55 -8.17 -7.11 -6.46
CA TRP A 55 -7.78 -6.50 -5.18
C TRP A 55 -8.73 -5.35 -4.85
N SER A 56 -9.67 -5.61 -3.94
CA SER A 56 -10.68 -4.63 -3.52
C SER A 56 -10.09 -3.47 -2.73
N TRP A 57 -8.89 -3.62 -2.15
CA TRP A 57 -8.18 -2.59 -1.40
C TRP A 57 -6.67 -2.86 -1.38
N TRP A 58 -5.87 -1.84 -1.07
CA TRP A 58 -4.44 -1.97 -0.77
C TRP A 58 -3.95 -0.74 -0.01
N ALA A 59 -2.80 -0.86 0.67
CA ALA A 59 -2.18 0.25 1.36
C ALA A 59 -0.66 0.25 1.20
N LEU A 60 -0.07 1.44 1.09
CA LEU A 60 1.36 1.70 1.15
C LEU A 60 1.59 2.79 2.20
N LEU A 61 2.12 2.44 3.36
CA LEU A 61 2.28 3.37 4.48
C LEU A 61 3.73 3.80 4.64
N GLY A 62 3.95 5.11 4.83
CA GLY A 62 5.26 5.65 5.18
C GLY A 62 6.33 5.45 4.10
N ALA A 63 5.95 5.37 2.82
CA ALA A 63 6.89 5.29 1.72
C ALA A 63 7.78 6.53 1.68
N ALA A 64 9.09 6.34 1.84
CA ALA A 64 10.06 7.42 1.75
C ALA A 64 10.24 7.82 0.27
N LEU A 65 9.88 9.06 -0.05
CA LEU A 65 10.19 9.68 -1.35
C LEU A 65 11.57 10.34 -1.32
N THR A 66 11.93 10.90 -0.15
CA THR A 66 13.26 11.43 0.19
C THR A 66 13.45 11.25 1.70
N GLU A 67 14.63 11.57 2.24
CA GLU A 67 14.90 11.51 3.69
C GLU A 67 13.89 12.26 4.57
N MET A 68 13.29 13.35 4.05
CA MET A 68 12.34 14.19 4.79
C MET A 68 10.90 14.13 4.24
N ARG A 69 10.67 13.38 3.16
CA ARG A 69 9.35 13.33 2.50
C ARG A 69 8.84 11.90 2.52
N PHE A 70 7.71 11.71 3.19
CA PHE A 70 7.02 10.44 3.28
C PHE A 70 5.62 10.55 2.66
N LEU A 71 5.15 9.43 2.12
CA LEU A 71 3.84 9.29 1.51
C LEU A 71 3.15 8.05 2.09
N SER A 72 1.89 8.22 2.50
CA SER A 72 1.01 7.10 2.79
C SER A 72 -0.16 7.12 1.83
N LEU A 73 -0.50 5.96 1.28
CA LEU A 73 -1.58 5.72 0.34
C LEU A 73 -2.47 4.59 0.88
N VAL A 74 -3.79 4.75 0.80
CA VAL A 74 -4.76 3.69 1.05
C VAL A 74 -5.82 3.77 -0.05
N TRP A 75 -5.96 2.69 -0.80
CA TRP A 75 -7.08 2.50 -1.72
C TRP A 75 -8.13 1.64 -1.03
N ASP A 76 -9.33 2.20 -0.84
CA ASP A 76 -10.46 1.53 -0.17
C ASP A 76 -11.41 0.81 -1.14
N GLY A 77 -11.07 0.78 -2.43
CA GLY A 77 -11.93 0.26 -3.51
C GLY A 77 -12.73 1.34 -4.25
N ARG A 78 -12.74 2.57 -3.76
CA ARG A 78 -13.51 3.70 -4.32
C ARG A 78 -12.70 4.99 -4.39
N THR A 79 -11.90 5.27 -3.37
CA THR A 79 -11.13 6.49 -3.18
C THR A 79 -9.69 6.15 -2.79
N LEU A 80 -8.75 6.86 -3.41
CA LEU A 80 -7.34 6.85 -3.05
C LEU A 80 -7.09 7.92 -1.99
N HIS A 81 -6.96 7.48 -0.75
CA HIS A 81 -6.60 8.31 0.38
C HIS A 81 -5.09 8.51 0.44
N THR A 82 -4.65 9.75 0.55
CA THR A 82 -3.22 10.10 0.49
C THR A 82 -2.83 11.15 1.53
N THR A 83 -1.60 11.10 2.04
CA THR A 83 -1.06 12.17 2.92
C THR A 83 -0.45 13.35 2.18
N ARG A 84 -0.38 13.28 0.84
CA ARG A 84 0.13 14.36 -0.02
C ARG A 84 -0.68 14.48 -1.30
N PRO A 85 -0.71 15.65 -1.95
CA PRO A 85 -1.30 15.77 -3.28
C PRO A 85 -0.63 14.81 -4.26
N VAL A 86 -1.45 14.07 -5.01
CA VAL A 86 -1.02 13.16 -6.09
C VAL A 86 -1.90 13.37 -7.31
N THR A 87 -1.37 13.08 -8.49
CA THR A 87 -2.16 12.93 -9.72
C THR A 87 -2.50 11.47 -9.93
N SER A 88 -3.77 11.14 -10.14
CA SER A 88 -4.25 9.79 -10.37
C SER A 88 -5.50 9.80 -11.23
N SER A 89 -5.72 8.73 -11.99
CA SER A 89 -7.00 8.44 -12.65
C SER A 89 -8.11 8.05 -11.67
N LEU A 90 -7.75 7.67 -10.43
CA LEU A 90 -8.69 7.33 -9.36
C LEU A 90 -9.22 8.60 -8.65
N PRO A 91 -10.40 8.54 -8.01
CA PRO A 91 -10.83 9.58 -7.08
C PRO A 91 -9.81 9.72 -5.94
N VAL A 92 -9.36 10.95 -5.65
CA VAL A 92 -8.32 11.21 -4.64
C VAL A 92 -8.88 12.04 -3.49
N GLN A 93 -8.56 11.66 -2.27
CA GLN A 93 -8.77 12.48 -1.08
C GLN A 93 -7.46 12.66 -0.29
N VAL A 94 -7.10 13.91 -0.05
CA VAL A 94 -5.88 14.25 0.70
C VAL A 94 -6.22 14.42 2.17
N HIS A 95 -5.41 13.79 3.02
CA HIS A 95 -5.51 13.81 4.47
C HIS A 95 -4.21 14.35 5.07
N LYS A 96 -4.29 14.88 6.29
CA LYS A 96 -3.11 15.28 7.04
C LYS A 96 -2.33 14.06 7.51
N ARG A 97 -3.05 13.00 7.93
CA ARG A 97 -2.45 11.79 8.49
C ARG A 97 -3.28 10.57 8.13
N ILE A 98 -2.60 9.45 7.92
CA ILE A 98 -3.19 8.11 7.84
C ILE A 98 -2.49 7.25 8.89
N GLN A 99 -3.26 6.58 9.74
CA GLN A 99 -2.75 5.70 10.79
C GLN A 99 -3.31 4.30 10.61
N LEU A 100 -2.50 3.30 10.97
CA LEU A 100 -2.93 1.91 11.04
C LEU A 100 -3.16 1.53 12.49
N LEU A 101 -4.38 1.13 12.82
CA LEU A 101 -4.79 0.64 14.13
C LEU A 101 -4.89 -0.89 14.11
N HIS A 102 -4.96 -1.48 15.30
CA HIS A 102 -5.19 -2.92 15.50
C HIS A 102 -4.17 -3.85 14.82
N ILE A 103 -2.89 -3.48 14.91
CA ILE A 103 -1.74 -4.31 14.48
C ILE A 103 -1.30 -5.26 15.60
N GLY A 104 -2.19 -6.16 16.01
CA GLY A 104 -1.84 -7.22 16.96
C GLY A 104 -1.02 -8.33 16.28
N GLU A 105 -0.03 -8.87 16.98
CA GLU A 105 0.81 -9.99 16.48
C GLU A 105 0.00 -11.24 16.15
N PHE A 106 -1.13 -11.45 16.85
CA PHE A 106 -1.96 -12.67 16.76
C PHE A 106 -3.37 -12.42 16.20
N ASP A 107 -3.73 -11.17 15.91
CA ASP A 107 -5.03 -10.78 15.37
C ASP A 107 -4.83 -9.60 14.43
N PHE A 108 -4.52 -9.91 13.16
CA PHE A 108 -4.35 -8.91 12.13
C PHE A 108 -5.73 -8.48 11.61
N ASN A 109 -6.28 -7.45 12.23
CA ASN A 109 -7.55 -6.83 11.84
C ASN A 109 -7.36 -5.32 11.63
N PRO A 110 -6.64 -4.91 10.57
CA PRO A 110 -6.22 -3.53 10.38
C PRO A 110 -7.43 -2.58 10.28
N VAL A 111 -7.34 -1.44 10.94
CA VAL A 111 -8.25 -0.31 10.67
C VAL A 111 -7.41 0.90 10.28
N PHE A 112 -7.66 1.44 9.10
CA PHE A 112 -7.03 2.65 8.63
C PHE A 112 -7.84 3.85 9.12
N GLU A 113 -7.19 4.77 9.82
CA GLU A 113 -7.77 6.02 10.27
C GLU A 113 -7.17 7.18 9.47
N MET A 114 -8.00 7.87 8.70
CA MET A 114 -7.63 9.01 7.86
C MET A 114 -8.14 10.30 8.51
N ILE A 115 -7.21 11.20 8.83
CA ILE A 115 -7.48 12.42 9.60
C ILE A 115 -7.24 13.63 8.69
N SER A 116 -8.29 14.44 8.53
CA SER A 116 -8.28 15.70 7.81
C SER A 116 -8.43 16.86 8.79
N GLU A 117 -7.76 17.98 8.52
CA GLU A 117 -8.01 19.23 9.24
C GLU A 117 -8.54 20.27 8.26
N SER A 118 -9.68 20.88 8.59
CA SER A 118 -10.28 21.96 7.81
C SER A 118 -10.72 23.08 8.75
N GLY A 119 -9.90 24.13 8.88
CA GLY A 119 -10.16 25.21 9.83
C GLY A 119 -10.09 24.72 11.28
N ASP A 120 -11.16 24.94 12.06
CA ASP A 120 -11.24 24.61 13.49
C ASP A 120 -11.75 23.18 13.78
N SER A 121 -12.10 22.40 12.76
CA SER A 121 -12.56 21.02 12.93
C SER A 121 -11.57 20.00 12.35
N SER A 122 -11.40 18.91 13.10
CA SER A 122 -10.77 17.68 12.60
C SER A 122 -11.86 16.72 12.18
N GLU A 123 -11.76 16.22 10.95
CA GLU A 123 -12.61 15.14 10.45
C GLU A 123 -11.81 13.84 10.44
N THR A 124 -12.42 12.76 10.92
CA THR A 124 -11.81 11.44 10.94
C THR A 124 -12.68 10.47 10.17
N VAL A 125 -12.10 9.84 9.16
CA VAL A 125 -12.70 8.74 8.39
C VAL A 125 -11.98 7.45 8.76
N ARG A 126 -12.72 6.34 8.86
CA ARG A 126 -12.14 5.02 9.11
C ARG A 126 -12.49 4.07 7.98
N PHE A 127 -11.51 3.29 7.57
CA PHE A 127 -11.66 2.21 6.62
C PHE A 127 -11.14 0.91 7.26
N GLN A 128 -12.01 -0.09 7.33
CA GLN A 128 -11.63 -1.45 7.72
C GLN A 128 -11.76 -2.33 6.47
N PRO A 129 -10.67 -2.93 6.00
CA PRO A 129 -10.72 -3.79 4.84
C PRO A 129 -11.41 -5.11 5.15
N GLU A 130 -12.16 -5.61 4.16
CA GLU A 130 -12.65 -6.98 4.16
C GLU A 130 -11.59 -7.86 3.49
N PHE A 131 -11.17 -8.91 4.20
CA PHE A 131 -10.33 -9.95 3.60
C PHE A 131 -11.23 -10.96 2.92
N GLN A 132 -10.98 -11.21 1.63
CA GLN A 132 -11.66 -12.29 0.93
C GLN A 132 -11.34 -13.60 1.64
N GLN A 133 -12.36 -14.22 2.25
CA GLN A 133 -12.27 -15.60 2.68
C GLN A 133 -12.24 -16.45 1.41
N SER A 134 -11.10 -17.06 1.13
CA SER A 134 -11.01 -18.09 0.09
C SER A 134 -11.99 -19.21 0.44
N SER A 135 -13.06 -19.31 -0.35
CA SER A 135 -14.04 -20.40 -0.28
C SER A 135 -13.53 -21.65 -0.99
#